data_AF-A0A7S0WZ49-F1
#
_entry.id   AF-A0A7S0WZ49-F1
#
_cell.length_a   1.000
_cell.length_b   1.000
_cell.length_c   1.000
_cell.angle_alpha   90.00
_cell.angle_beta   90.00
_cell.angle_gamma   90.00
#
_symmetry.space_group_name_H-M   'P 1'
#
loop_
_entity.id
_entity.type
_entity.pdbx_description
1 polymer ?
#
loop_
_entity_poly.entity_id
_entity_poly.type
_entity_poly.pdbx_seq_one_letter_code
_entity_poly.pdbx_strand_id
1 'polypeptide(L)'
;EGPDARGYDVLMDTFSLHEFMIRRGQVLEDTPEFKSYRRTYEPLWPVISALTAQLAALCKQYAIPLAVVDGKALADLAHGVMDAGLAPQMQDLLVCVANIQEVAGAADA
;
A
#
# COMPACT_ATOMS: atom_id res chain seq x y z
N GLU A 1 28.80 18.30 9.32
CA GLU A 1 28.22 17.47 8.26
C GLU A 1 26.91 16.90 8.80
N GLY A 2 25.78 17.17 8.12
CA GLY A 2 24.49 16.58 8.50
C GLY A 2 24.48 15.08 8.18
N PRO A 3 23.63 14.26 8.82
CA PRO A 3 23.57 12.84 8.52
C PRO A 3 23.31 12.65 7.02
N ASP A 4 24.21 11.91 6.39
CA ASP A 4 24.19 11.56 4.97
C ASP A 4 22.83 10.96 4.64
N ALA A 5 22.06 11.57 3.74
CA ALA A 5 20.67 11.17 3.43
C ALA A 5 20.54 9.66 3.13
N ARG A 6 21.63 9.05 2.62
CA ARG A 6 21.77 7.62 2.37
C ARG A 6 21.63 6.73 3.61
N GLY A 7 22.09 7.19 4.78
CA GLY A 7 21.95 6.44 6.03
C GLY A 7 20.51 6.41 6.54
N TYR A 8 19.75 7.47 6.27
CA TYR A 8 18.34 7.59 6.67
C TYR A 8 17.44 6.70 5.81
N ASP A 9 17.70 6.64 4.49
CA ASP A 9 17.00 5.72 3.57
C ASP A 9 17.17 4.25 4.00
N VAL A 10 18.38 3.82 4.35
CA VAL A 10 18.66 2.44 4.77
C VAL A 10 17.97 2.09 6.09
N LEU A 11 17.91 3.02 7.04
CA LEU A 11 17.20 2.83 8.31
C LEU A 11 15.68 2.73 8.09
N MET A 12 15.11 3.61 7.26
CA MET A 12 13.70 3.52 6.85
C MET A 12 13.43 2.16 6.20
N ASP A 13 14.22 1.74 5.21
CA ASP A 13 14.06 0.44 4.56
C ASP A 13 14.15 -0.75 5.56
N THR A 14 14.90 -0.60 6.66
CA THR A 14 15.08 -1.63 7.70
C THR A 14 13.94 -1.69 8.73
N PHE A 15 13.35 -0.53 9.07
CA PHE A 15 12.37 -0.40 10.15
C PHE A 15 10.94 -0.08 9.67
N SER A 16 10.75 0.17 8.37
CA SER A 16 9.51 0.72 7.81
C SER A 16 8.29 -0.11 8.21
N LEU A 17 7.43 0.54 8.98
CA LEU A 17 6.00 0.29 8.95
C LEU A 17 5.57 0.79 7.56
N HIS A 18 5.56 -0.09 6.56
CA HIS A 18 5.41 0.23 5.14
C HIS A 18 3.99 0.69 4.78
N GLU A 19 3.36 1.47 5.65
CA GLU A 19 2.04 2.01 5.39
C GLU A 19 2.14 3.15 4.38
N PHE A 20 1.25 3.14 3.40
CA PHE A 20 1.09 4.26 2.48
C PHE A 20 -0.38 4.60 2.31
N MET A 21 -0.65 5.79 1.81
CA MET A 21 -2.01 6.33 1.80
C MET A 21 -2.59 6.36 0.39
N ILE A 22 -3.88 6.04 0.31
CA ILE A 22 -4.74 6.33 -0.84
C ILE A 22 -5.75 7.37 -0.39
N ARG A 23 -5.71 8.56 -1.01
CA ARG A 23 -6.61 9.66 -0.70
C ARG A 23 -7.55 9.90 -1.87
N ARG A 24 -8.86 9.75 -1.66
CA ARG A 24 -9.90 9.91 -2.70
C ARG A 24 -9.60 9.10 -3.97
N GLY A 25 -9.10 7.88 -3.79
CA GLY A 25 -8.71 6.99 -4.91
C GLY A 25 -7.43 7.38 -5.64
N GLN A 26 -6.58 8.23 -5.05
CA GLN A 26 -5.24 8.53 -5.56
C GLN A 26 -4.18 8.07 -4.57
N VAL A 27 -3.20 7.32 -5.06
CA VAL A 27 -2.05 6.86 -4.26
C VAL A 27 -1.11 8.04 -4.01
N LEU A 28 -0.64 8.22 -2.79
CA LEU A 28 0.36 9.24 -2.46
C LEU A 28 1.77 8.69 -2.74
N GLU A 29 2.22 8.80 -3.98
CA GLU A 29 3.50 8.21 -4.41
C GLU A 29 4.74 9.07 -4.10
N ASP A 30 4.55 10.36 -3.83
CA ASP A 30 5.65 11.31 -3.65
C ASP A 30 6.27 11.29 -2.26
N THR A 31 5.73 10.48 -1.34
CA THR A 31 6.22 10.41 0.04
C THR A 31 7.51 9.58 0.16
N PRO A 32 8.37 9.87 1.15
CA PRO A 32 9.56 9.05 1.41
C PRO A 32 9.22 7.58 1.67
N GLU A 33 8.11 7.31 2.35
CA GLU A 33 7.65 5.96 2.72
C GLU A 33 7.27 5.15 1.49
N PHE A 34 6.52 5.74 0.54
CA PHE A 34 6.16 5.05 -0.70
C PHE A 34 7.38 4.79 -1.59
N LYS A 35 8.33 5.74 -1.62
CA LYS A 35 9.59 5.58 -2.35
C LYS A 35 10.47 4.48 -1.75
N SER A 36 10.55 4.41 -0.41
CA SER A 36 11.20 3.32 0.32
C SER A 36 10.54 1.98 0.00
N TYR A 37 9.21 1.89 0.16
CA TYR A 37 8.42 0.70 -0.16
C TYR A 37 8.68 0.19 -1.60
N ARG A 38 8.71 1.10 -2.58
CA ARG A 38 9.03 0.76 -3.97
C ARG A 38 10.41 0.16 -4.17
N ARG A 39 11.42 0.67 -3.45
CA ARG A 39 12.79 0.12 -3.53
C ARG A 39 12.86 -1.24 -2.84
N THR A 40 12.24 -1.38 -1.67
CA THR A 40 12.23 -2.62 -0.89
C THR A 40 11.62 -3.78 -1.67
N TYR A 41 10.53 -3.53 -2.41
CA TYR A 41 9.81 -4.55 -3.16
C TYR A 41 9.96 -4.42 -4.68
N GLU A 42 11.09 -3.87 -5.17
CA GLU A 42 11.35 -3.68 -6.60
C GLU A 42 11.05 -4.94 -7.45
N PRO A 43 11.48 -6.17 -7.07
CA PRO A 43 11.22 -7.36 -7.87
C PRO A 43 9.74 -7.72 -7.98
N LEU A 44 8.93 -7.34 -6.98
CA LEU A 44 7.50 -7.62 -6.89
C LEU A 44 6.63 -6.43 -7.35
N TRP A 45 7.28 -5.30 -7.67
CA TRP A 45 6.61 -4.03 -7.94
C TRP A 45 5.53 -4.10 -9.03
N PRO A 46 5.71 -4.84 -10.14
CA PRO A 46 4.65 -4.96 -11.14
C PRO A 46 3.33 -5.46 -10.56
N VAL A 47 3.38 -6.48 -9.69
CA VAL A 47 2.18 -7.03 -9.03
C VAL A 47 1.64 -6.05 -7.99
N ILE A 48 2.51 -5.52 -7.12
CA ILE A 48 2.11 -4.52 -6.10
C ILE A 48 1.43 -3.32 -6.74
N SER A 49 1.96 -2.79 -7.84
CA SER A 49 1.39 -1.64 -8.54
C SER A 49 -0.01 -1.95 -9.10
N ALA A 50 -0.22 -3.16 -9.61
CA ALA A 50 -1.53 -3.60 -10.10
C ALA A 50 -2.55 -3.76 -8.95
N LEU A 51 -2.14 -4.32 -7.81
CA LEU A 51 -3.00 -4.42 -6.61
C LEU A 51 -3.34 -3.05 -6.05
N THR A 52 -2.34 -2.16 -6.00
CA THR A 52 -2.52 -0.78 -5.53
C THR A 52 -3.50 -0.01 -6.41
N ALA A 53 -3.42 -0.17 -7.74
CA ALA A 53 -4.36 0.44 -8.67
C ALA A 53 -5.79 -0.09 -8.47
N GLN A 54 -5.95 -1.39 -8.19
CA GLN A 54 -7.25 -1.98 -7.84
C GLN A 54 -7.80 -1.38 -6.55
N LEU A 55 -6.99 -1.30 -5.49
CA LEU A 55 -7.35 -0.64 -4.22
C LEU A 55 -7.76 0.82 -4.42
N ALA A 56 -7.02 1.56 -5.24
CA ALA A 56 -7.33 2.95 -5.55
C ALA A 56 -8.67 3.10 -6.29
N ALA A 57 -8.96 2.20 -7.24
CA ALA A 57 -10.23 2.15 -7.94
C ALA A 57 -11.40 1.85 -6.98
N LEU A 58 -11.21 0.94 -6.02
CA LEU A 58 -12.19 0.65 -4.97
C LEU A 58 -12.45 1.86 -4.08
N CYS A 59 -11.38 2.50 -3.59
CA CYS A 59 -11.50 3.72 -2.80
C CYS A 59 -12.26 4.81 -3.56
N LYS A 60 -12.04 4.93 -4.87
CA LYS A 60 -12.79 5.86 -5.72
C LYS A 60 -14.26 5.47 -5.87
N GLN A 61 -14.55 4.19 -6.12
CA GLN A 61 -15.90 3.66 -6.31
C GLN A 61 -16.77 3.85 -5.07
N TYR A 62 -16.22 3.62 -3.88
CA TYR A 62 -16.92 3.76 -2.60
C TYR A 62 -16.77 5.15 -1.97
N ALA A 63 -16.19 6.12 -2.69
CA ALA A 63 -15.95 7.47 -2.20
C ALA A 63 -15.16 7.54 -0.87
N ILE A 64 -14.25 6.59 -0.65
CA ILE A 64 -13.42 6.53 0.55
C ILE A 64 -12.47 7.74 0.58
N PRO A 65 -12.55 8.60 1.61
CA PRO A 65 -11.78 9.83 1.65
C PRO A 65 -10.28 9.55 1.88
N LEU A 66 -9.97 8.56 2.72
CA LEU A 66 -8.62 8.16 3.08
C LEU A 66 -8.58 6.67 3.44
N ALA A 67 -7.72 5.92 2.77
CA ALA A 67 -7.36 4.55 3.15
C ALA A 67 -5.86 4.51 3.45
N VAL A 68 -5.51 3.88 4.58
CA VAL A 68 -4.14 3.55 4.96
C VAL A 68 -3.92 2.09 4.58
N VAL A 69 -2.96 1.85 3.70
CA VAL A 69 -2.65 0.51 3.19
C VAL A 69 -1.46 -0.03 3.94
N ASP A 70 -1.59 -1.22 4.52
CA ASP A 70 -0.47 -2.00 5.06
C ASP A 70 0.35 -2.57 3.90
N GLY A 71 1.50 -1.95 3.61
CA GLY A 71 2.36 -2.38 2.51
C GLY A 71 2.94 -3.78 2.71
N LYS A 72 3.11 -4.26 3.95
CA LYS A 72 3.58 -5.63 4.16
C LYS A 72 2.49 -6.62 3.78
N ALA A 73 1.27 -6.42 4.25
CA ALA A 73 0.13 -7.27 3.87
C ALA A 73 -0.09 -7.27 2.34
N LEU A 74 0.06 -6.12 1.70
CA LEU A 74 -0.05 -5.99 0.25
C LEU A 74 1.08 -6.73 -0.50
N ALA A 75 2.31 -6.67 0.01
CA ALA A 75 3.43 -7.41 -0.55
C ALA A 75 3.27 -8.93 -0.37
N ASP A 76 2.81 -9.38 0.79
CA ASP A 76 2.51 -10.80 1.05
C ASP A 76 1.41 -11.30 0.09
N LEU A 77 0.37 -10.49 -0.14
CA LEU A 77 -0.66 -10.78 -1.14
C LEU A 77 -0.07 -10.83 -2.56
N ALA A 78 0.80 -9.89 -2.92
CA ALA A 78 1.45 -9.87 -4.22
C ALA A 78 2.33 -11.11 -4.47
N HIS A 79 3.03 -11.60 -3.43
CA HIS A 79 3.75 -12.88 -3.50
C HIS A 79 2.79 -14.03 -3.80
N GLY A 80 1.68 -14.14 -3.06
CA GLY A 80 0.67 -15.17 -3.29
C GLY A 80 0.08 -15.13 -4.71
N VAL A 81 -0.19 -13.94 -5.24
CA VAL A 81 -0.68 -13.75 -6.62
C VAL A 81 0.35 -14.22 -7.64
N MET A 82 1.63 -13.89 -7.44
CA MET A 82 2.71 -14.28 -8.34
C MET A 82 2.96 -15.79 -8.33
N ASP A 83 2.97 -16.41 -7.14
CA ASP A 83 3.29 -17.83 -6.98
C ASP A 83 2.12 -18.74 -7.40
N ALA A 84 0.89 -18.37 -7.07
CA ALA A 84 -0.30 -19.17 -7.38
C ALA A 84 -0.92 -18.84 -8.75
N GLY A 85 -0.55 -17.71 -9.36
CA GLY A 85 -1.15 -17.23 -10.61
C GLY A 85 -2.64 -16.88 -10.48
N LEU A 86 -3.13 -16.65 -9.25
CA LEU A 86 -4.53 -16.37 -8.96
C LEU A 86 -4.78 -14.87 -8.89
N ALA A 87 -5.92 -14.43 -9.43
CA ALA A 87 -6.37 -13.05 -9.25
C ALA A 87 -6.91 -12.87 -7.82
N PRO A 88 -6.45 -11.84 -7.08
CA PRO A 88 -6.93 -11.56 -5.73
C PRO A 88 -8.42 -11.23 -5.77
N GLN A 89 -9.15 -11.63 -4.73
CA GLN A 89 -10.53 -11.22 -4.55
C GLN A 89 -10.58 -9.88 -3.82
N MET A 90 -11.74 -9.22 -3.88
CA MET A 90 -12.02 -7.97 -3.17
C MET A 90 -11.61 -8.04 -1.69
N GLN A 91 -12.00 -9.12 -1.01
CA GLN A 91 -11.72 -9.33 0.41
C GLN A 91 -10.21 -9.36 0.72
N ASP A 92 -9.40 -9.93 -0.18
CA ASP A 92 -7.95 -10.02 0.00
C ASP A 92 -7.32 -8.62 -0.06
N LEU A 93 -7.83 -7.76 -0.96
CA LEU A 93 -7.44 -6.35 -1.05
C LEU A 93 -7.84 -5.59 0.23
N LEU A 94 -9.06 -5.79 0.72
CA LEU A 94 -9.58 -5.07 1.90
C LEU A 94 -8.81 -5.43 3.19
N VAL A 95 -8.30 -6.65 3.33
CA VAL A 95 -7.44 -7.03 4.47
C VAL A 95 -6.13 -6.20 4.48
N CYS A 96 -5.69 -5.70 3.33
CA CYS A 96 -4.51 -4.83 3.25
C CYS A 96 -4.79 -3.38 3.69
N VAL A 97 -6.02 -3.02 4.03
CA VAL A 97 -6.38 -1.66 4.49
C VAL A 97 -6.35 -1.61 6.02
N ALA A 98 -5.32 -0.99 6.59
CA ALA A 98 -5.08 -0.91 8.04
C ALA A 98 -6.23 -0.23 8.79
N ASN A 99 -6.88 0.78 8.18
CA ASN A 99 -7.99 1.52 8.76
C ASN A 99 -9.37 1.07 8.25
N ILE A 100 -9.53 -0.19 7.83
CA ILE A 100 -10.77 -0.69 7.23
C ILE A 100 -12.02 -0.49 8.11
N GLN A 101 -11.87 -0.52 9.44
CA GLN A 101 -12.98 -0.29 10.38
C GLN A 101 -13.49 1.16 10.33
N GLU A 102 -12.61 2.13 10.12
CA GLU A 102 -12.97 3.55 9.96
C GLU A 102 -13.60 3.81 8.59
N VAL A 103 -13.13 3.09 7.57
CA VAL A 103 -13.69 3.09 6.22
C VAL A 103 -15.11 2.50 6.21
N ALA A 104 -15.35 1.43 6.97
CA ALA A 104 -16.66 0.78 7.06
C ALA A 104 -17.69 1.63 7.86
N GLY A 105 -17.25 2.35 8.88
CA GLY A 105 -18.13 3.20 9.70
C GLY A 105 -18.53 4.54 9.05
N ALA A 106 -17.77 5.02 8.06
CA ALA A 106 -18.05 6.30 7.40
C ALA A 106 -19.20 6.26 6.37
N ALA A 107 -19.72 5.08 6.04
CA ALA A 107 -20.82 4.92 5.09
C ALA A 107 -22.22 5.25 5.67
N ASP A 108 -22.32 5.45 7.00
CA ASP A 108 -23.58 5.67 7.73
C ASP A 108 -23.71 7.07 8.37
N ALA A 109 -22.91 8.06 7.94
CA ALA A 109 -22.92 9.43 8.49
C ALA A 109 -23.30 10.51 7.45
#